data_AF-A0A0C2N9U9-F1
#
_entry.id   AF-A0A0C2N9U9-F1
#
_cell.length_a   1.000
_cell.length_b   1.000
_cell.length_c   1.000
_cell.angle_alpha   90.00
_cell.angle_beta   90.00
_cell.angle_gamma   90.00
#
_symmetry.space_group_name_H-M   'P 1'
#
loop_
_entity.id
_entity.type
_entity.pdbx_description
1 polymer ?
#
loop_
_entity_poly.entity_id
_entity_poly.type
_entity_poly.pdbx_seq_one_letter_code
_entity_poly.pdbx_strand_id
1 'polypeptide(L)'
;MAELYLKDLPQAAYCYDESAECYRQIQSRQAYNSYRKSIEIYLTQGDIAPAINSSVVNGYIYEDEFKDVTKSKIFYDLADDLRRKNDIEHECIITHDYMVEFCCKVSDAFNTNIKDIYEIIYVEEEVLRSARSICAMCLRFKEIHSKYIKKLKDREGRERIDYIEKNHKKFSDEVLHRICSSDLFTDEKKKTAMEKINAIKI
;
A
#
# COMPACT_ATOMS: atom_id res chain seq x y z
N MET A 1 -6.13 -26.58 23.50
CA MET A 1 -5.98 -25.50 24.50
C MET A 1 -4.58 -25.55 25.15
N ALA A 2 -3.50 -25.49 24.34
CA ALA A 2 -2.12 -25.44 24.84
C ALA A 2 -1.37 -24.16 24.41
N GLU A 3 -1.94 -23.37 23.51
CA GLU A 3 -1.32 -22.15 22.95
C GLU A 3 -1.36 -20.94 23.92
N LEU A 4 -2.16 -20.98 24.99
CA LEU A 4 -2.38 -19.85 25.91
C LEU A 4 -1.30 -19.70 27.02
N TYR A 5 -0.31 -20.59 27.09
CA TYR A 5 0.80 -20.52 28.04
C TYR A 5 2.13 -20.11 27.41
N LEU A 6 2.10 -19.58 26.18
CA LEU A 6 3.28 -18.99 25.57
C LEU A 6 3.61 -17.69 26.31
N LYS A 7 4.63 -17.75 27.17
CA LYS A 7 5.27 -16.59 27.82
C LYS A 7 5.83 -15.56 26.82
N ASP A 8 5.76 -15.86 25.52
CA ASP A 8 6.26 -15.03 24.43
C ASP A 8 5.16 -14.80 23.39
N LEU A 9 4.18 -13.96 23.76
CA LEU A 9 3.13 -13.52 22.84
C LEU A 9 3.70 -12.85 21.57
N PRO A 10 4.78 -12.03 21.62
CA PRO A 10 5.34 -11.45 20.39
C PRO A 10 5.82 -12.51 19.41
N GLN A 11 6.53 -13.52 19.90
CA GLN A 11 6.97 -14.64 19.07
C GLN A 11 5.79 -15.41 18.46
N ALA A 12 4.67 -15.53 19.19
CA ALA A 12 3.48 -16.20 18.69
C ALA A 12 2.83 -15.44 17.52
N ALA A 13 2.69 -14.11 17.61
CA ALA A 13 2.17 -13.28 16.52
C ALA A 13 3.02 -13.45 15.25
N TYR A 14 4.34 -13.35 15.39
CA TYR A 14 5.29 -13.56 14.30
C TYR A 14 5.15 -14.94 13.65
N CYS A 15 5.06 -16.01 14.44
CA CYS A 15 4.87 -17.37 13.90
C CYS A 15 3.56 -17.52 13.10
N TYR A 16 2.49 -16.85 13.52
CA TYR A 16 1.24 -16.85 12.76
C TYR A 16 1.33 -16.02 11.49
N ASP A 17 2.00 -14.87 11.50
CA ASP A 17 2.25 -14.07 10.29
C ASP A 17 3.07 -14.89 9.27
N GLU A 18 4.17 -15.52 9.68
CA GLU A 18 4.99 -16.38 8.81
C GLU A 18 4.19 -17.57 8.26
N SER A 19 3.39 -18.21 9.12
CA SER A 19 2.53 -19.32 8.68
C SER A 19 1.48 -18.85 7.66
N ALA A 20 0.91 -17.66 7.87
CA ALA A 20 -0.04 -17.07 6.95
C ALA A 20 0.59 -16.80 5.57
N GLU A 21 1.83 -16.30 5.53
CA GLU A 21 2.58 -16.10 4.29
C GLU A 21 2.85 -17.43 3.56
N CYS A 22 3.27 -18.48 4.26
CA CYS A 22 3.40 -19.82 3.68
C CYS A 22 2.07 -20.32 3.08
N TYR A 23 0.96 -20.16 3.81
CA TYR A 23 -0.36 -20.54 3.32
C TYR A 23 -0.82 -19.70 2.13
N ARG A 24 -0.51 -18.41 2.13
CA ARG A 24 -0.81 -17.48 1.03
C ARG A 24 -0.12 -17.90 -0.26
N GLN A 25 1.15 -18.29 -0.20
CA GLN A 25 1.91 -18.75 -1.37
C GLN A 25 1.26 -19.95 -2.07
N ILE A 26 0.61 -20.85 -1.32
CA ILE A 26 -0.13 -22.00 -1.86
C ILE A 26 -1.65 -21.75 -1.97
N GLN A 27 -2.09 -20.50 -1.83
CA GLN A 27 -3.49 -20.07 -1.88
C GLN A 27 -4.43 -20.83 -0.92
N SER A 28 -3.89 -21.27 0.22
CA SER A 28 -4.66 -22.01 1.22
C SER A 28 -5.60 -21.09 2.00
N ARG A 29 -6.82 -21.56 2.23
CA ARG A 29 -7.80 -20.88 3.11
C ARG A 29 -7.31 -20.73 4.54
N GLN A 30 -6.28 -21.49 4.95
CA GLN A 30 -5.70 -21.38 6.29
C GLN A 30 -4.98 -20.05 6.53
N ALA A 31 -4.54 -19.34 5.49
CA ALA A 31 -3.95 -18.01 5.61
C ALA A 31 -4.85 -17.06 6.41
N TYR A 32 -6.17 -17.12 6.19
CA TYR A 32 -7.15 -16.27 6.86
C TYR A 32 -7.11 -16.46 8.38
N ASN A 33 -7.13 -17.71 8.82
CA ASN A 33 -7.13 -18.05 10.24
C ASN A 33 -5.81 -17.64 10.90
N SER A 34 -4.68 -17.83 10.21
CA SER A 34 -3.37 -17.41 10.73
C SER A 34 -3.27 -15.89 10.88
N TYR A 35 -3.66 -15.13 9.86
CA TYR A 35 -3.72 -13.66 9.94
C TYR A 35 -4.63 -13.16 11.07
N ARG A 36 -5.82 -13.77 11.22
CA ARG A 36 -6.76 -13.46 12.30
C ARG A 36 -6.13 -13.69 13.68
N LYS A 37 -5.47 -14.83 13.88
CA LYS A 37 -4.81 -15.17 15.14
C LYS A 37 -3.66 -14.21 15.47
N SER A 38 -2.87 -13.83 14.48
CA SER A 38 -1.81 -12.82 14.67
C SER A 38 -2.39 -11.49 15.17
N ILE A 39 -3.46 -11.00 14.53
CA ILE A 39 -4.17 -9.78 14.97
C ILE A 39 -4.72 -9.92 16.40
N GLU A 40 -5.33 -11.06 16.73
CA GLU A 40 -5.86 -11.33 18.08
C GLU A 40 -4.76 -11.29 19.15
N ILE A 41 -3.53 -11.71 18.83
CA ILE A 41 -2.39 -11.63 19.74
C ILE A 41 -1.95 -10.18 19.94
N TYR A 42 -1.80 -9.39 18.87
CA TYR A 42 -1.49 -7.96 18.99
C TYR A 42 -2.53 -7.24 19.87
N LEU A 43 -3.82 -7.56 19.70
CA LEU A 43 -4.88 -7.01 20.54
C LEU A 43 -4.76 -7.44 22.01
N THR A 44 -4.41 -8.70 22.26
CA THR A 44 -4.21 -9.22 23.62
C THR A 44 -3.03 -8.55 24.32
N GLN A 45 -2.02 -8.12 23.58
CA GLN A 45 -0.86 -7.39 24.09
C GLN A 45 -1.12 -5.89 24.30
N GLY A 46 -2.23 -5.36 23.77
CA GLY A 46 -2.49 -3.92 23.73
C GLY A 46 -1.79 -3.18 22.59
N ASP A 47 -1.18 -3.91 21.64
CA ASP A 47 -0.49 -3.36 20.48
C ASP A 47 -1.47 -2.99 19.36
N ILE A 48 -2.23 -1.91 19.59
CA ILE A 48 -3.33 -1.49 18.70
C ILE A 48 -2.84 -1.08 17.31
N ALA A 49 -1.72 -0.35 17.20
CA ALA A 49 -1.21 0.11 15.91
C ALA A 49 -0.78 -1.05 14.99
N PRO A 50 0.01 -2.04 15.46
CA PRO A 50 0.25 -3.27 14.71
C PRO A 50 -1.04 -4.00 14.31
N ALA A 51 -2.01 -4.13 15.21
CA ALA A 51 -3.29 -4.78 14.89
C ALA A 51 -4.06 -4.07 13.76
N ILE A 52 -4.10 -2.74 13.76
CA ILE A 52 -4.70 -1.93 12.69
C ILE A 52 -3.95 -2.15 11.37
N ASN A 53 -2.62 -2.03 11.39
CA ASN A 53 -1.79 -2.15 10.18
C ASN A 53 -1.92 -3.55 9.56
N SER A 54 -1.82 -4.61 10.38
CA SER A 54 -2.00 -5.99 9.94
C SER A 54 -3.40 -6.21 9.38
N SER A 55 -4.44 -5.64 10.00
CA SER A 55 -5.79 -5.70 9.44
C SER A 55 -5.87 -5.06 8.05
N VAL A 56 -5.32 -3.86 7.86
CA VAL A 56 -5.32 -3.20 6.54
C VAL A 56 -4.53 -3.98 5.49
N VAL A 57 -3.35 -4.50 5.85
CA VAL A 57 -2.52 -5.31 4.94
C VAL A 57 -3.22 -6.60 4.54
N ASN A 58 -3.82 -7.31 5.50
CA ASN A 58 -4.51 -8.57 5.23
C ASN A 58 -5.79 -8.33 4.41
N GLY A 59 -6.51 -7.24 4.66
CA GLY A 59 -7.62 -6.80 3.83
C GLY A 59 -7.20 -6.59 2.37
N TYR A 60 -6.04 -5.96 2.15
CA TYR A 60 -5.47 -5.75 0.82
C TYR A 60 -5.11 -7.06 0.12
N ILE A 61 -4.42 -7.97 0.81
CA ILE A 61 -4.05 -9.28 0.28
C ILE A 61 -5.30 -10.07 -0.16
N TYR A 62 -6.35 -10.07 0.65
CA TYR A 62 -7.58 -10.78 0.30
C TYR A 62 -8.32 -10.17 -0.89
N GLU A 63 -8.29 -8.84 -1.01
CA GLU A 63 -8.88 -8.15 -2.15
C GLU A 63 -8.10 -8.40 -3.45
N ASP A 64 -6.78 -8.23 -3.41
CA ASP A 64 -5.97 -8.21 -4.63
C ASP A 64 -5.50 -9.61 -5.06
N GLU A 65 -5.16 -10.50 -4.14
CA GLU A 65 -4.62 -11.81 -4.50
C GLU A 65 -5.66 -12.92 -4.49
N PHE A 66 -6.48 -12.97 -3.43
CA PHE A 66 -7.53 -13.99 -3.31
C PHE A 66 -8.82 -13.61 -4.04
N LYS A 67 -8.97 -12.34 -4.45
CA LYS A 67 -10.19 -11.78 -5.02
C LYS A 67 -11.43 -12.03 -4.14
N ASP A 68 -11.23 -12.09 -2.82
CA ASP A 68 -12.26 -12.35 -1.82
C ASP A 68 -12.62 -11.04 -1.11
N VAL A 69 -13.48 -10.26 -1.78
CA VAL A 69 -13.95 -8.96 -1.29
C VAL A 69 -14.66 -9.08 0.07
N THR A 70 -15.32 -10.20 0.33
CA THR A 70 -16.01 -10.44 1.60
C THR A 70 -15.01 -10.52 2.76
N LYS A 71 -13.94 -11.31 2.63
CA LYS A 71 -12.90 -11.38 3.66
C LYS A 71 -12.09 -10.09 3.76
N SER A 72 -11.80 -9.48 2.62
CA SER A 72 -11.14 -8.16 2.59
C SER A 72 -11.90 -7.14 3.45
N LYS A 73 -13.22 -7.04 3.25
CA LYS A 73 -14.09 -6.15 4.01
C LYS A 73 -14.04 -6.42 5.51
N ILE A 74 -14.05 -7.69 5.93
CA ILE A 74 -13.95 -8.04 7.37
C ILE A 74 -12.69 -7.44 8.00
N PHE A 75 -11.56 -7.48 7.30
CA PHE A 75 -10.31 -6.90 7.81
C PHE A 75 -10.31 -5.38 7.80
N TYR A 76 -10.85 -4.74 6.76
CA TYR A 76 -10.97 -3.28 6.73
C TYR A 76 -11.92 -2.75 7.79
N ASP A 77 -13.10 -3.36 7.95
CA ASP A 77 -14.06 -3.02 9.01
C ASP A 77 -13.40 -3.19 10.40
N LEU A 78 -12.59 -4.23 10.60
CA LEU A 78 -11.84 -4.42 11.84
C LEU A 78 -10.83 -3.28 12.08
N ALA A 79 -10.07 -2.87 11.05
CA ALA A 79 -9.12 -1.77 11.19
C ALA A 79 -9.82 -0.46 11.60
N ASP A 80 -10.96 -0.15 10.97
CA ASP A 80 -11.74 1.06 11.25
C ASP A 80 -12.41 0.99 12.63
N ASP A 81 -12.90 -0.17 13.06
CA ASP A 81 -13.39 -0.40 14.40
C ASP A 81 -12.32 -0.17 15.47
N LEU A 82 -11.10 -0.68 15.23
CA LEU A 82 -9.98 -0.52 16.15
C LEU A 82 -9.56 0.94 16.26
N ARG A 83 -9.53 1.68 15.15
CA ARG A 83 -9.28 3.14 15.15
C ARG A 83 -10.31 3.88 15.99
N ARG A 84 -11.60 3.67 15.71
CA ARG A 84 -12.70 4.32 16.42
C ARG A 84 -12.70 4.03 17.92
N LYS A 85 -12.46 2.77 18.32
CA LYS A 85 -12.46 2.37 19.74
C LYS A 85 -11.29 2.93 20.54
N ASN A 86 -10.19 3.28 19.88
CA ASN A 86 -8.97 3.77 20.53
C ASN A 86 -8.67 5.24 20.21
N ASP A 87 -9.65 5.95 19.61
CA ASP A 87 -9.54 7.36 19.22
C ASP A 87 -8.30 7.68 18.35
N ILE A 88 -7.96 6.73 17.46
CA ILE A 88 -6.84 6.87 16.52
C ILE A 88 -7.39 7.45 15.23
N GLU A 89 -7.15 8.73 15.00
CA GLU A 89 -7.47 9.37 13.73
C GLU A 89 -6.62 8.78 12.59
N HIS A 90 -7.25 8.56 11.44
CA HIS A 90 -6.55 8.21 10.21
C HIS A 90 -6.37 9.46 9.37
N GLU A 91 -5.13 9.95 9.32
CA GLU A 91 -4.72 10.96 8.34
C GLU A 91 -4.03 10.25 7.17
N CYS A 92 -4.78 10.09 6.06
CA CYS A 92 -4.23 9.53 4.84
C CYS A 92 -3.27 10.55 4.19
N ILE A 93 -1.96 10.30 4.28
CA ILE A 93 -0.94 11.12 3.60
C ILE A 93 -1.12 11.06 2.08
N ILE A 94 -1.53 9.89 1.57
CA ILE A 94 -1.71 9.63 0.15
C ILE A 94 -3.10 10.08 -0.29
N THR A 95 -3.30 11.40 -0.24
CA THR A 95 -4.52 12.02 -0.74
C THR A 95 -4.55 12.01 -2.26
N HIS A 96 -5.72 12.35 -2.82
CA HIS A 96 -5.86 12.63 -4.24
C HIS A 96 -4.86 13.68 -4.73
N ASP A 97 -4.80 14.81 -4.03
CA ASP A 97 -3.97 15.94 -4.43
C ASP A 97 -2.50 15.58 -4.35
N TYR A 98 -2.12 14.80 -3.33
CA TYR A 98 -0.78 14.24 -3.23
C TYR A 98 -0.44 13.34 -4.42
N MET A 99 -1.31 12.41 -4.82
CA MET A 99 -1.02 11.52 -5.95
C MET A 99 -0.93 12.28 -7.29
N VAL A 100 -1.77 13.30 -7.49
CA VAL A 100 -1.71 14.16 -8.68
C VAL A 100 -0.42 14.99 -8.68
N GLU A 101 -0.09 15.61 -7.56
CA GLU A 101 1.15 16.38 -7.40
C GLU A 101 2.38 15.50 -7.64
N PHE A 102 2.37 14.27 -7.12
CA PHE A 102 3.40 13.28 -7.38
C PHE A 102 3.55 12.98 -8.88
N CYS A 103 2.45 12.70 -9.58
CA CYS A 103 2.49 12.48 -11.03
C CYS A 103 3.06 13.71 -11.78
N CYS A 104 2.64 14.93 -11.40
CA CYS A 104 3.18 16.16 -11.96
C CYS A 104 4.69 16.29 -11.73
N LYS A 105 5.17 16.09 -10.49
CA LYS A 105 6.60 16.15 -10.16
C LYS A 105 7.42 15.16 -10.97
N VAL A 106 6.98 13.91 -11.08
CA VAL A 106 7.69 12.88 -11.85
C VAL A 106 7.75 13.26 -13.33
N SER A 107 6.67 13.79 -13.90
CA SER A 107 6.65 14.18 -15.31
C SER A 107 7.40 15.50 -15.61
N ASP A 108 7.39 16.45 -14.69
CA ASP A 108 8.20 17.66 -14.79
C ASP A 108 9.70 17.30 -14.77
N ALA A 109 10.08 16.37 -13.88
CA ALA A 109 11.43 15.83 -13.84
C ALA A 109 11.78 15.04 -15.12
N PHE A 110 10.82 14.31 -15.69
CA PHE A 110 11.00 13.62 -16.97
C PHE A 110 11.37 14.58 -18.10
N ASN A 111 10.70 15.72 -18.16
CA ASN A 111 10.89 16.72 -19.21
C ASN A 111 12.11 17.63 -19.00
N THR A 112 12.57 17.80 -17.77
CA THR A 112 13.67 18.70 -17.42
C THR A 112 15.00 17.98 -17.24
N ASN A 113 15.03 16.97 -16.36
CA ASN A 113 16.21 16.20 -16.04
C ASN A 113 15.82 14.83 -15.46
N ILE A 114 15.90 13.80 -16.31
CA ILE A 114 15.47 12.44 -15.98
C ILE A 114 16.18 11.83 -14.75
N LYS A 115 17.34 12.38 -14.35
CA LYS A 115 18.04 11.93 -13.13
C LYS A 115 17.26 12.27 -11.85
N ASP A 116 16.50 13.36 -11.88
CA ASP A 116 15.76 13.87 -10.71
C ASP A 116 14.55 12.98 -10.39
N ILE A 117 14.06 12.21 -11.37
CA ILE A 117 12.99 11.21 -11.16
C ILE A 117 13.37 10.21 -10.09
N TYR A 118 14.61 9.71 -10.11
CA TYR A 118 15.05 8.71 -9.16
C TYR A 118 15.05 9.27 -7.73
N GLU A 119 15.49 10.51 -7.57
CA GLU A 119 15.50 11.21 -6.28
C GLU A 119 14.07 11.45 -5.76
N ILE A 120 13.18 11.99 -6.62
CA ILE A 120 11.77 12.19 -6.27
C ILE A 120 11.15 10.88 -5.80
N ILE A 121 11.29 9.82 -6.59
CA ILE A 121 10.72 8.51 -6.26
C ILE A 121 11.32 7.96 -4.95
N TYR A 122 12.62 8.15 -4.70
CA TYR A 122 13.22 7.68 -3.46
C TYR A 122 12.73 8.45 -2.23
N VAL A 123 12.61 9.77 -2.32
CA VAL A 123 12.07 10.62 -1.25
C VAL A 123 10.64 10.20 -0.91
N GLU A 124 9.82 9.93 -1.92
CA GLU A 124 8.43 9.51 -1.71
C GLU A 124 8.32 8.09 -1.13
N GLU A 125 9.33 7.23 -1.36
CA GLU A 125 9.43 5.92 -0.69
C GLU A 125 9.58 6.10 0.83
N GLU A 126 10.37 7.08 1.26
CA GLU A 126 10.58 7.40 2.68
C GLU A 126 9.34 8.02 3.34
N VAL A 127 8.61 8.88 2.63
CA VAL A 127 7.30 9.38 3.08
C VAL A 127 6.33 8.22 3.32
N LEU A 128 6.26 7.25 2.40
CA LEU A 128 5.42 6.07 2.54
C LEU A 128 5.86 5.12 3.66
N ARG A 129 7.17 5.06 3.96
CA ARG A 129 7.70 4.23 5.07
C ARG A 129 7.45 4.86 6.43
N SER A 130 7.47 6.18 6.51
CA SER A 130 7.27 6.94 7.75
C SER A 130 5.79 7.15 8.12
N ALA A 131 4.86 6.77 7.23
CA ALA A 131 3.43 6.85 7.47
C ALA A 131 3.02 6.05 8.72
N ARG A 132 2.56 6.77 9.77
CA ARG A 132 2.14 6.17 11.05
C ARG A 132 0.88 5.33 10.94
N SER A 133 0.01 5.65 9.98
CA SER A 133 -1.21 4.91 9.70
C SER A 133 -1.34 4.66 8.20
N ILE A 134 -1.63 3.42 7.82
CA ILE A 134 -1.86 3.03 6.43
C ILE A 134 -3.33 2.69 6.22
N CYS A 135 -3.88 3.04 5.07
CA CYS A 135 -5.17 2.55 4.59
C CYS A 135 -5.00 1.74 3.31
N ALA A 136 -6.10 1.19 2.81
CA ALA A 136 -6.13 0.42 1.56
C ALA A 136 -5.54 1.24 0.39
N MET A 137 -5.82 2.54 0.34
CA MET A 137 -5.28 3.43 -0.70
C MET A 137 -3.77 3.61 -0.59
N CYS A 138 -3.25 3.86 0.63
CA CYS A 138 -1.80 3.94 0.87
C CYS A 138 -1.08 2.67 0.41
N LEU A 139 -1.66 1.48 0.70
CA LEU A 139 -1.07 0.20 0.29
C LEU A 139 -1.04 0.03 -1.23
N ARG A 140 -2.14 0.33 -1.92
CA ARG A 140 -2.19 0.26 -3.40
C ARG A 140 -1.16 1.16 -4.05
N PHE A 141 -1.07 2.42 -3.60
CA PHE A 141 -0.08 3.35 -4.12
C PHE A 141 1.35 2.87 -3.82
N LYS A 142 1.61 2.45 -2.56
CA LYS A 142 2.90 1.89 -2.14
C LYS A 142 3.31 0.68 -2.99
N GLU A 143 2.37 -0.18 -3.38
CA GLU A 143 2.66 -1.36 -4.19
C GLU A 143 3.12 -0.96 -5.60
N ILE A 144 2.40 -0.07 -6.28
CA ILE A 144 2.77 0.45 -7.62
C ILE A 144 4.15 1.09 -7.55
N HIS A 145 4.34 1.96 -6.56
CA HIS A 145 5.58 2.67 -6.32
C HIS A 145 6.76 1.71 -6.07
N SER A 146 6.59 0.73 -5.18
CA SER A 146 7.64 -0.24 -4.84
C SER A 146 8.01 -1.14 -6.03
N LYS A 147 7.01 -1.57 -6.83
CA LYS A 147 7.25 -2.33 -8.05
C LYS A 147 8.09 -1.55 -9.06
N TYR A 148 7.82 -0.26 -9.21
CA TYR A 148 8.57 0.61 -10.11
C TYR A 148 10.00 0.84 -9.61
N ILE A 149 10.16 1.18 -8.32
CA ILE A 149 11.47 1.36 -7.67
C ILE A 149 12.35 0.13 -7.79
N LYS A 150 11.81 -1.06 -7.51
CA LYS A 150 12.58 -2.30 -7.59
C LYS A 150 13.23 -2.46 -8.96
N LYS A 151 12.45 -2.23 -10.03
CA LYS A 151 12.94 -2.31 -11.41
C LYS A 151 13.96 -1.22 -11.77
N LEU A 152 13.96 -0.09 -11.06
CA LEU A 152 14.96 0.97 -11.20
C LEU A 152 16.25 0.65 -10.44
N LYS A 153 16.15 0.07 -9.24
CA LYS A 153 17.29 -0.32 -8.40
C LYS A 153 18.17 -1.37 -9.08
N ASP A 154 17.57 -2.25 -9.88
CA ASP A 154 18.28 -3.26 -10.66
C ASP A 154 19.00 -2.70 -11.92
N ARG A 155 19.07 -1.36 -12.09
CA ARG A 155 19.59 -0.69 -13.29
C ARG A 155 20.48 0.50 -12.96
N GLU A 156 21.45 0.75 -13.82
CA GLU A 156 22.40 1.86 -13.67
C GLU A 156 22.59 2.66 -14.97
N GLY A 157 23.10 3.88 -14.83
CA GLY A 157 23.48 4.75 -15.96
C GLY A 157 22.39 4.89 -17.02
N ARG A 158 22.75 4.57 -18.27
CA ARG A 158 21.84 4.68 -19.42
C ARG A 158 20.70 3.66 -19.39
N GLU A 159 20.90 2.45 -18.88
CA GLU A 159 19.82 1.44 -18.83
C GLU A 159 18.66 1.89 -17.93
N ARG A 160 18.97 2.64 -16.86
CA ARG A 160 17.95 3.23 -15.99
C ARG A 160 17.16 4.31 -16.74
N ILE A 161 17.84 5.17 -17.48
CA ILE A 161 17.23 6.22 -18.32
C ILE A 161 16.29 5.58 -19.35
N ASP A 162 16.77 4.63 -20.13
CA ASP A 162 15.99 3.94 -21.16
C ASP A 162 14.75 3.24 -20.55
N TYR A 163 14.90 2.66 -19.35
CA TYR A 163 13.78 2.06 -18.64
C TYR A 163 12.74 3.11 -18.22
N ILE A 164 13.16 4.25 -17.69
CA ILE A 164 12.26 5.34 -17.29
C ILE A 164 11.50 5.84 -18.52
N GLU A 165 12.19 6.16 -19.61
CA GLU A 165 11.57 6.61 -20.87
C GLU A 165 10.52 5.63 -21.39
N LYS A 166 10.84 4.33 -21.38
CA LYS A 166 9.94 3.30 -21.88
C LYS A 166 8.73 3.05 -20.97
N ASN A 167 8.85 3.26 -19.66
CA ASN A 167 7.86 2.81 -18.68
C ASN A 167 7.18 3.93 -17.89
N HIS A 168 7.62 5.18 -18.00
CA HIS A 168 7.07 6.31 -17.24
C HIS A 168 5.58 6.48 -17.48
N LYS A 169 5.15 6.50 -18.76
CA LYS A 169 3.73 6.59 -19.11
C LYS A 169 2.90 5.46 -18.47
N LYS A 170 3.37 4.22 -18.58
CA LYS A 170 2.68 3.06 -17.99
C LYS A 170 2.56 3.18 -16.47
N PHE A 171 3.61 3.65 -15.80
CA PHE A 171 3.58 3.89 -14.36
C PHE A 171 2.56 4.98 -13.98
N SER A 172 2.59 6.12 -14.67
CA SER A 172 1.63 7.21 -14.45
C SER A 172 0.20 6.76 -14.71
N ASP A 173 -0.04 6.01 -15.78
CA ASP A 173 -1.35 5.44 -16.12
C ASP A 173 -1.84 4.46 -15.03
N GLU A 174 -0.93 3.66 -14.44
CA GLU A 174 -1.28 2.71 -13.37
C GLU A 174 -1.67 3.44 -12.07
N VAL A 175 -0.91 4.48 -11.69
CA VAL A 175 -1.26 5.35 -10.55
C VAL A 175 -2.63 6.00 -10.78
N LEU A 176 -2.83 6.59 -11.97
CA LEU A 176 -4.09 7.21 -12.36
C LEU A 176 -5.27 6.27 -12.35
N HIS A 177 -5.10 5.08 -12.92
CA HIS A 177 -6.16 4.10 -12.97
C HIS A 177 -6.64 3.73 -11.55
N ARG A 178 -5.73 3.66 -10.57
CA ARG A 178 -6.10 3.44 -9.17
C ARG A 178 -6.82 4.64 -8.54
N ILE A 179 -6.45 5.87 -8.89
CA ILE A 179 -7.21 7.06 -8.49
C ILE A 179 -8.63 6.98 -9.04
N CYS A 180 -8.79 6.75 -10.35
CA CYS A 180 -10.09 6.78 -11.02
C CYS A 180 -11.02 5.63 -10.60
N SER A 181 -10.46 4.45 -10.30
CA SER A 181 -11.24 3.27 -9.85
C SER A 181 -11.64 3.30 -8.38
N SER A 182 -11.19 4.28 -7.60
CA SER A 182 -11.59 4.40 -6.21
C SER A 182 -12.96 5.09 -6.09
N ASP A 183 -13.88 4.44 -5.39
CA ASP A 183 -15.19 5.02 -5.03
C ASP A 183 -15.08 6.14 -3.98
N LEU A 184 -13.89 6.37 -3.44
CA LEU A 184 -13.62 7.41 -2.45
C LEU A 184 -13.53 8.82 -3.06
N PHE A 185 -13.64 8.94 -4.38
CA PHE A 185 -13.52 10.22 -5.09
C PHE A 185 -14.76 10.56 -5.89
N THR A 186 -15.09 11.85 -5.91
CA THR A 186 -16.12 12.41 -6.77
C THR A 186 -15.66 12.39 -8.23
N ASP A 187 -16.60 12.29 -9.16
CA ASP A 187 -16.33 12.33 -10.60
C ASP A 187 -15.60 13.61 -11.02
N GLU A 188 -15.89 14.73 -10.35
CA GLU A 188 -15.21 16.00 -10.57
C GLU A 188 -13.71 15.93 -10.25
N LYS A 189 -13.34 15.37 -9.09
CA LYS A 189 -11.93 15.20 -8.71
C LYS A 189 -11.20 14.29 -9.69
N LYS A 190 -11.82 13.16 -10.05
CA LYS A 190 -11.29 12.23 -11.06
C LYS A 190 -11.04 12.94 -12.39
N LYS A 191 -12.01 13.74 -12.84
CA LYS A 191 -11.91 14.52 -14.07
C LYS A 191 -10.76 15.52 -14.02
N THR A 192 -10.62 16.30 -12.94
CA THR A 192 -9.53 17.26 -12.77
C THR A 192 -8.15 16.59 -12.75
N ALA A 193 -8.01 15.43 -12.10
CA ALA A 193 -6.75 14.66 -12.13
C ALA A 193 -6.40 14.23 -13.55
N MET A 194 -7.37 13.68 -14.28
CA MET A 194 -7.17 13.27 -15.67
C MET A 194 -6.80 14.45 -16.58
N GLU A 195 -7.45 15.61 -16.42
CA GLU A 195 -7.12 16.82 -17.19
C GLU A 195 -5.71 17.31 -16.90
N LYS A 196 -5.32 17.40 -15.62
CA LYS A 196 -3.96 17.81 -15.22
C LYS A 196 -2.91 16.88 -15.81
N ILE A 197 -3.15 15.57 -15.81
CA ILE A 197 -2.16 14.60 -16.30
C ILE A 197 -2.17 14.49 -17.83
N ASN A 198 -3.32 14.60 -18.49
CA ASN A 198 -3.35 14.66 -19.95
C ASN A 198 -2.70 15.94 -20.51
N ALA A 199 -2.65 17.01 -19.71
CA ALA A 199 -1.92 18.23 -20.05
C ALA A 199 -0.39 18.07 -19.94
N ILE A 200 0.08 17.06 -19.20
CA ILE A 200 1.48 16.69 -19.15
C ILE A 200 1.85 16.06 -20.49
N LYS A 201 2.67 16.75 -21.27
CA LYS A 201 3.30 16.17 -22.47
C LYS A 201 4.33 15.14 -21.99
N ILE A 202 4.04 13.85 -22.20
CA ILE A 202 4.99 12.74 -22.06
C ILE A 202 5.56 12.40 -23.43
#